data_AF-A0A365T7H6-F1
#
_entry.id   AF-A0A365T7H6-F1
#
_cell.length_a   1.000
_cell.length_b   1.000
_cell.length_c   1.000
_cell.angle_alpha   90.00
_cell.angle_beta   90.00
_cell.angle_gamma   90.00
#
_symmetry.space_group_name_H-M   'P 1'
#
loop_
_entity.id
_entity.type
_entity.pdbx_description
1 polymer ?
#
loop_
_entity_poly.entity_id
_entity_poly.type
_entity_poly.pdbx_seq_one_letter_code
_entity_poly.pdbx_strand_id
1 'polypeptide(L)'
;MGRTNLTYRKLVRAMEDRWADYRRALRQDDQAAFDRLFEHARGYADAGGMQNHQTVEVDVFMSIMLAHQRQLDDLEERLDALEDDLNAGE
;
A
#
# COMPACT_ATOMS: atom_id res chain seq x y z
N MET A 1 28.13 -17.90 7.96
CA MET A 1 27.83 -16.46 8.11
C MET A 1 26.35 -16.26 7.84
N GLY A 2 25.57 -15.90 8.86
CA GLY A 2 24.12 -15.80 8.76
C GLY A 2 23.73 -14.66 7.84
N ARG A 3 22.96 -14.96 6.80
CA ARG A 3 22.24 -13.94 6.03
C ARG A 3 21.22 -13.33 6.99
N THR A 4 21.54 -12.16 7.55
CA THR A 4 20.58 -11.39 8.33
C THR A 4 19.38 -11.14 7.43
N ASN A 5 18.30 -11.90 7.65
CA ASN A 5 17.08 -11.75 6.88
C ASN A 5 16.57 -10.33 7.14
N LEU A 6 16.65 -9.46 6.13
CA LEU A 6 16.18 -8.09 6.25
C LEU A 6 14.68 -8.17 6.49
N THR A 7 14.25 -7.79 7.69
CA THR A 7 12.82 -7.75 8.03
C THR A 7 12.08 -6.94 6.97
N TYR A 8 10.89 -7.37 6.55
CA TYR A 8 10.04 -6.66 5.58
C TYR A 8 9.97 -5.14 5.84
N ARG A 9 9.85 -4.72 7.10
CA ARG A 9 9.87 -3.30 7.51
C ARG A 9 11.11 -2.53 7.05
N LYS A 10 12.29 -3.15 7.09
CA LYS A 10 13.55 -2.56 6.59
C LYS A 10 13.55 -2.46 5.07
N LEU A 11 12.95 -3.44 4.40
CA LEU A 11 12.80 -3.45 2.94
C LEU A 11 11.90 -2.30 2.48
N VAL A 12 10.75 -2.11 3.14
CA VAL A 12 9.85 -0.97 2.88
C VAL A 12 10.56 0.36 3.09
N ARG A 13 11.33 0.54 4.17
CA ARG A 13 12.10 1.77 4.41
C ARG A 13 13.17 2.02 3.34
N ALA A 14 13.90 0.98 2.95
CA ALA A 14 14.91 1.09 1.90
C ALA A 14 14.28 1.43 0.53
N MET A 15 13.04 1.00 0.29
CA MET A 15 12.27 1.43 -0.87
C MET A 15 11.87 2.90 -0.76
N GLU A 16 11.27 3.31 0.36
CA GLU A 16 10.86 4.70 0.61
C GLU A 16 12.01 5.70 0.42
N ASP A 17 13.19 5.39 0.97
CA ASP A 17 14.40 6.22 0.84
C ASP A 17 14.82 6.38 -0.63
N ARG A 18 14.73 5.31 -1.44
CA ARG A 18 15.08 5.36 -2.87
C ARG A 18 14.12 6.21 -3.71
N TRP A 19 12.90 6.41 -3.24
CA TRP A 19 11.89 7.21 -3.92
C TRP A 19 11.76 8.62 -3.35
N ALA A 20 12.63 9.02 -2.40
CA ALA A 20 12.56 10.33 -1.77
C ALA A 20 12.64 11.49 -2.78
N ASP A 21 13.48 11.39 -3.81
CA ASP A 21 13.61 12.42 -4.84
C ASP A 21 12.37 12.48 -5.76
N TYR A 22 11.79 11.33 -6.09
CA TYR A 22 10.52 11.27 -6.81
C TYR A 22 9.41 11.95 -6.00
N ARG A 23 9.29 11.62 -4.71
CA ARG A 23 8.34 12.25 -3.79
C ARG A 23 8.51 13.77 -3.75
N ARG A 24 9.75 14.27 -3.69
CA ARG A 24 10.03 15.72 -3.67
C ARG A 24 9.58 16.44 -4.94
N ALA A 25 9.55 15.75 -6.07
CA ALA A 25 9.11 16.30 -7.35
C ALA A 25 7.57 16.33 -7.51
N LEU A 26 6.83 15.63 -6.65
CA LEU A 26 5.36 15.60 -6.67
C LEU A 26 4.74 16.90 -6.15
N ARG A 27 3.52 17.21 -6.60
CA ARG A 27 2.67 18.26 -6.00
C ARG A 27 2.36 17.90 -4.55
N GLN A 28 2.03 18.89 -3.74
CA GLN A 28 1.77 18.69 -2.31
C GLN A 28 0.65 17.65 -2.05
N ASP A 29 -0.43 17.67 -2.84
CA ASP A 29 -1.53 16.71 -2.71
C ASP A 29 -1.08 15.29 -3.06
N ASP A 30 -0.26 15.15 -4.11
CA ASP A 30 0.30 13.87 -4.55
C ASP A 30 1.34 13.33 -3.55
N GLN A 31 2.05 14.19 -2.82
CA GLN A 31 2.96 13.76 -1.75
C GLN A 31 2.21 13.08 -0.61
N ALA A 32 1.05 13.63 -0.20
CA ALA A 32 0.23 13.02 0.83
C ALA A 32 -0.34 11.67 0.38
N ALA A 33 -0.72 11.55 -0.90
CA ALA A 33 -1.14 10.28 -1.49
C ALA A 33 0.01 9.26 -1.54
N PHE A 34 1.20 9.72 -1.93
CA PHE A 34 2.41 8.90 -1.98
C PHE A 34 2.79 8.33 -0.59
N ASP A 35 2.73 9.15 0.46
CA ASP A 35 3.05 8.71 1.82
C ASP A 35 2.13 7.57 2.31
N ARG A 36 0.84 7.63 1.94
CA ARG A 36 -0.14 6.57 2.26
C ARG A 36 0.21 5.23 1.60
N LEU A 37 0.83 5.23 0.42
CA LEU A 37 1.27 3.99 -0.24
C LEU A 37 2.24 3.19 0.65
N PHE A 38 3.20 3.86 1.28
CA PHE A 38 4.18 3.20 2.16
C PHE A 38 3.58 2.83 3.51
N GLU A 39 2.58 3.56 4.00
CA GLU A 39 1.78 3.14 5.16
C GLU A 39 1.05 1.83 4.89
N HIS A 40 0.37 1.75 3.73
CA HIS A 40 -0.30 0.53 3.27
C HIS A 40 0.66 -0.65 3.15
N ALA A 41 1.82 -0.46 2.52
CA ALA A 41 2.82 -1.50 2.40
C ALA A 41 3.22 -2.06 3.78
N ARG A 42 3.51 -1.20 4.76
CA ARG A 42 3.88 -1.64 6.13
C ARG A 42 2.81 -2.52 6.80
N GLY A 43 1.53 -2.38 6.44
CA GLY A 43 0.43 -3.19 6.94
C GLY A 43 0.45 -4.66 6.48
N TYR A 44 1.19 -5.00 5.43
CA TYR A 44 1.31 -6.36 4.89
C TYR A 44 2.58 -7.10 5.33
N ALA A 45 3.20 -6.64 6.42
CA ALA A 45 4.45 -7.21 6.94
C ALA A 45 4.36 -8.70 7.28
N ASP A 46 3.18 -9.20 7.62
CA ASP A 46 2.96 -10.62 7.95
C ASP A 46 2.94 -11.52 6.70
N ALA A 47 2.63 -10.97 5.51
CA ALA A 47 2.63 -11.69 4.25
C ALA A 47 4.01 -11.71 3.57
N GLY A 48 4.76 -10.60 3.65
CA GLY A 48 6.07 -10.45 3.01
C GLY A 48 7.20 -11.28 3.64
N GLY A 49 7.01 -11.82 4.85
CA GLY A 49 8.00 -12.67 5.52
C GLY A 49 8.15 -14.07 4.93
N MET A 50 7.23 -14.50 4.05
CA MET A 50 7.10 -15.88 3.60
C MET A 50 7.68 -16.16 2.20
N GLN A 51 8.02 -15.12 1.44
CA GLN A 51 8.63 -15.26 0.12
C GLN A 51 10.11 -14.86 0.13
N ASN A 52 10.94 -15.71 -0.46
CA ASN A 52 12.35 -15.48 -0.70
C ASN A 52 12.48 -14.53 -1.90
N HIS A 53 12.11 -13.26 -1.72
CA HIS A 53 11.91 -12.32 -2.82
C HIS A 53 13.22 -11.92 -3.51
N GLN A 54 13.23 -12.05 -4.83
CA GLN A 54 14.36 -11.65 -5.67
C GLN A 54 14.48 -10.12 -5.80
N THR A 55 13.43 -9.35 -5.48
CA THR A 55 13.42 -7.89 -5.51
C THR A 55 12.36 -7.32 -4.56
N VAL A 56 12.79 -6.41 -3.67
CA VAL A 56 12.00 -5.73 -2.63
C VAL A 56 10.84 -4.92 -3.20
N GLU A 57 11.02 -4.40 -4.39
CA GLU A 57 10.09 -3.55 -5.11
C GLU A 57 8.78 -4.28 -5.37
N VAL A 58 8.86 -5.56 -5.77
CA VAL A 58 7.69 -6.38 -6.10
C VAL A 58 6.83 -6.60 -4.86
N ASP A 59 7.45 -6.92 -3.72
CA ASP A 59 6.76 -7.06 -2.43
C ASP A 59 5.99 -5.79 -2.02
N VAL A 60 6.67 -4.64 -2.08
CA VAL A 60 6.10 -3.35 -1.70
C VAL A 60 4.94 -3.00 -2.63
N PHE A 61 5.11 -3.17 -3.95
CA PHE A 61 4.06 -2.89 -4.91
C PHE A 61 2.87 -3.83 -4.76
N MET A 62 3.07 -5.13 -4.55
CA MET A 62 1.98 -6.07 -4.29
C MET A 62 1.18 -5.70 -3.05
N SER A 63 1.86 -5.26 -2.00
CA SER A 63 1.23 -4.81 -0.76
C SER A 63 0.38 -3.54 -0.96
N ILE A 64 0.89 -2.58 -1.76
CA ILE A 64 0.16 -1.38 -2.15
C ILE A 64 -1.09 -1.74 -2.97
N MET A 65 -0.94 -2.59 -3.99
CA MET A 65 -2.08 -2.99 -4.83
C MET A 65 -3.18 -3.67 -4.02
N LEU A 66 -2.82 -4.55 -3.08
CA LEU A 66 -3.78 -5.24 -2.23
C LEU A 66 -4.50 -4.27 -1.28
N ALA A 67 -3.82 -3.23 -0.80
CA ALA A 67 -4.46 -2.17 -0.02
C ALA A 67 -5.47 -1.38 -0.85
N HIS A 68 -5.10 -1.01 -2.07
CA HIS A 68 -6.00 -0.28 -2.97
C HIS A 68 -7.21 -1.13 -3.39
N GLN A 69 -7.04 -2.42 -3.64
CA GLN A 69 -8.18 -3.31 -3.93
C GLN A 69 -9.18 -3.29 -2.77
N ARG A 70 -8.73 -3.42 -1.53
CA ARG A 70 -9.60 -3.34 -0.35
C ARG A 70 -10.30 -2.00 -0.19
N GLN A 71 -9.63 -0.90 -0.53
CA GLN A 71 -10.24 0.43 -0.48
C GLN A 71 -11.31 0.60 -1.57
N LEU A 72 -11.10 0.02 -2.75
CA LEU A 72 -12.10 0.00 -3.81
C LEU A 72 -13.31 -0.82 -3.37
N ASP A 73 -13.10 -2.02 -2.84
CA ASP A 73 -14.18 -2.88 -2.34
C ASP A 73 -15.02 -2.16 -1.26
N ASP A 74 -14.39 -1.48 -0.28
CA ASP A 74 -15.10 -0.69 0.75
C ASP A 74 -15.89 0.49 0.16
N LEU A 75 -15.34 1.15 -0.86
CA LEU A 75 -16.03 2.26 -1.52
C LEU A 75 -17.21 1.78 -2.36
N GLU A 76 -17.09 0.65 -3.03
CA GLU A 76 -18.18 0.00 -3.78
C GLU A 76 -19.30 -0.41 -2.83
N GLU A 77 -18.99 -1.12 -1.73
CA GLU A 77 -19.99 -1.51 -0.71
C GLU A 77 -20.74 -0.30 -0.12
N ARG A 78 -20.02 0.80 0.13
CA ARG A 78 -20.63 2.04 0.65
C ARG A 78 -21.49 2.75 -0.38
N LEU A 79 -21.12 2.69 -1.66
CA LEU A 79 -21.90 3.26 -2.73
C LEU A 79 -23.22 2.49 -2.89
N ASP A 80 -23.12 1.15 -2.96
CA ASP A 80 -24.29 0.27 -3.05
C ASP A 80 -25.26 0.51 -1.88
N ALA A 81 -24.75 0.62 -0.65
CA ALA A 81 -25.58 0.92 0.52
C ALA A 81 -26.29 2.28 0.44
N LEU A 82 -25.62 3.30 -0.09
CA LEU A 82 -26.22 4.63 -0.28
C LEU A 82 -27.27 4.61 -1.39
N GLU A 83 -27.03 3.88 -2.48
CA GLU A 83 -27.98 3.70 -3.58
C GLU A 83 -29.24 2.96 -3.10
N ASP A 84 -29.10 1.91 -2.29
CA ASP A 84 -30.20 1.19 -1.68
C ASP A 84 -31.04 2.08 -0.75
N ASP A 85 -30.39 2.89 0.11
CA ASP A 85 -31.07 3.83 1.01
C ASP A 85 -31.85 4.91 0.23
N LEU A 86 -31.28 5.42 -0.87
CA LEU A 86 -31.93 6.38 -1.76
C LEU A 86 -33.16 5.77 -2.45
N ASN A 87 -33.03 4.56 -2.98
CA ASN A 87 -34.11 3.87 -3.68
C ASN A 87 -35.22 3.38 -2.75
N ALA A 88 -34.92 3.08 -1.48
CA ALA A 88 -35.90 2.68 -0.48
C ALA A 88 -36.80 3.84 0.01
N GLY A 89 -36.40 5.09 -0.28
CA GLY A 89 -37.14 6.31 0.08
C GLY A 89 -38.11 6.81 -1.01
N GLU A 90 -38.10 6.23 -2.21
CA GLU A 90 -39.01 6.52 -3.33
C GLU A 90 -40.23 5.58 -3.35
#